data_AF-A0A1D6H9Z8-F1
#
_entry.id   AF-A0A1D6H9Z8-F1
#
_cell.length_a   1.000
_cell.length_b   1.000
_cell.length_c   1.000
_cell.angle_alpha   90.00
_cell.angle_beta   90.00
_cell.angle_gamma   90.00
#
_symmetry.space_group_name_H-M   'P 1'
#
loop_
_entity.id
_entity.type
_entity.pdbx_description
1 polymer ?
#
loop_
_entity_poly.entity_id
_entity_poly.type
_entity_poly.pdbx_seq_one_letter_code
_entity_poly.pdbx_strand_id
1 'polypeptide(L)'
;MHYIHNIHYIAIANNMNAAMELANPTWKDDIYMWRRIVPTWVPRTLKWDLSGFLVINFMHDWNGIRLPCICTNGNDLRTKFLVELLKYKDNESKDNIPEEIQEIIRHIR
;
A
#
# COMPACT_ATOMS: atom_id res chain seq x y z
N MET A 1 9.99 2.07 -25.06
CA MET A 1 9.43 1.93 -23.69
C MET A 1 9.77 0.60 -22.99
N HIS A 2 10.10 -0.49 -23.68
CA HIS A 2 10.43 -1.78 -23.02
C HIS A 2 11.70 -1.76 -22.14
N TYR A 3 12.71 -0.98 -22.54
CA TYR A 3 14.00 -0.87 -21.85
C TYR A 3 13.91 -0.19 -20.47
N ILE A 4 13.12 0.88 -20.35
CA ILE A 4 12.93 1.63 -19.09
C ILE A 4 12.21 0.76 -18.06
N HIS A 5 11.22 -0.03 -18.49
CA HIS A 5 10.54 -0.98 -17.62
C HIS A 5 11.49 -2.06 -17.08
N ASN A 6 12.45 -2.53 -17.88
CA ASN A 6 13.43 -3.52 -17.43
C ASN A 6 14.42 -2.94 -16.40
N ILE A 7 14.90 -1.71 -16.59
CA ILE A 7 15.85 -1.08 -15.64
C ILE A 7 15.19 -0.84 -14.28
N HIS A 8 13.98 -0.27 -14.25
CA HIS A 8 13.25 -0.08 -13.01
C HIS A 8 12.92 -1.41 -12.32
N TYR A 9 12.63 -2.46 -13.10
CA TYR A 9 12.35 -3.78 -12.54
C TYR A 9 13.56 -4.43 -11.90
N ILE A 10 14.74 -4.37 -12.55
CA ILE A 10 15.99 -4.90 -11.98
C ILE A 10 16.26 -4.22 -10.63
N ALA A 11 16.09 -2.89 -10.55
CA ALA A 11 16.25 -2.16 -9.31
C ALA A 11 15.26 -2.60 -8.22
N ILE A 12 13.98 -2.78 -8.56
CA ILE A 12 12.96 -3.26 -7.61
C ILE A 12 13.28 -4.68 -7.14
N ALA A 13 13.58 -5.60 -8.05
CA ALA A 13 13.89 -6.99 -7.72
C ALA A 13 15.12 -7.09 -6.80
N ASN A 14 16.20 -6.37 -7.12
CA ASN A 14 17.41 -6.36 -6.30
C ASN A 14 17.16 -5.81 -4.88
N ASN A 15 16.46 -4.68 -4.78
CA ASN A 15 16.15 -4.08 -3.48
C ASN A 15 15.24 -4.98 -2.65
N MET A 16 14.27 -5.64 -3.28
CA MET A 16 13.34 -6.53 -2.60
C MET A 16 14.01 -7.85 -2.19
N ASN A 17 14.88 -8.42 -3.03
CA ASN A 17 15.71 -9.58 -2.67
C ASN A 17 16.57 -9.26 -1.44
N ALA A 18 17.26 -8.12 -1.42
CA ALA A 18 18.07 -7.70 -0.26
C ALA A 18 17.23 -7.51 1.01
N ALA A 19 16.03 -6.92 0.89
CA ALA A 19 15.11 -6.79 2.01
C ALA A 19 14.62 -8.15 2.53
N MET A 20 14.34 -9.10 1.62
CA MET A 20 13.88 -10.44 1.96
C MET A 20 15.00 -11.28 2.60
N GLU A 21 16.24 -11.17 2.14
CA GLU A 21 17.41 -11.81 2.76
C GLU A 21 17.59 -11.34 4.21
N LEU A 22 17.42 -10.04 4.47
CA LEU A 22 17.49 -9.48 5.81
C LEU A 22 16.33 -9.95 6.70
N ALA A 23 15.09 -9.93 6.18
CA ALA A 23 13.89 -10.29 6.93
C ALA A 23 13.75 -11.79 7.16
N ASN A 24 14.20 -12.61 6.22
CA ASN A 24 14.15 -14.07 6.26
C ASN A 24 15.38 -14.69 5.57
N PRO A 25 16.46 -14.98 6.31
CA PRO A 25 17.69 -15.57 5.75
C PRO A 25 17.52 -16.95 5.10
N THR A 26 16.38 -17.62 5.32
CA THR A 26 16.08 -18.92 4.69
C THR A 26 15.42 -18.78 3.32
N TRP A 27 15.04 -17.56 2.94
CA TRP A 27 14.49 -17.24 1.63
C TRP A 27 15.54 -17.48 0.53
N LYS A 28 15.16 -18.23 -0.50
CA LYS A 28 16.04 -18.59 -1.64
C LYS A 28 15.45 -18.25 -3.00
N ASP A 29 14.26 -17.66 -3.02
CA ASP A 29 13.59 -17.31 -4.27
C ASP A 29 14.20 -16.04 -4.86
N ASP A 30 14.45 -16.08 -6.17
CA ASP A 30 14.85 -14.89 -6.92
C ASP A 30 13.61 -14.16 -7.46
N ILE A 31 13.32 -12.99 -6.87
CA ILE A 31 12.17 -12.15 -7.25
C ILE A 31 12.27 -11.70 -8.71
N TYR A 32 13.47 -11.66 -9.31
CA TYR A 32 13.64 -11.35 -10.73
C TYR A 32 12.98 -12.41 -11.64
N MET A 33 12.88 -13.65 -11.18
CA MET A 33 12.28 -14.76 -11.94
C MET A 33 10.75 -14.81 -11.80
N TRP A 34 10.16 -13.99 -10.93
CA TRP A 34 8.73 -14.04 -10.67
C TRP A 34 7.91 -13.58 -11.87
N ARG A 35 6.73 -14.21 -12.03
CA ARG A 35 5.76 -13.79 -13.04
C ARG A 35 5.32 -12.36 -12.74
N ARG A 36 5.51 -11.48 -13.72
CA ARG A 36 5.14 -10.06 -13.63
C ARG A 36 3.73 -9.84 -14.15
N ILE A 37 2.92 -9.13 -13.38
CA ILE A 37 1.59 -8.71 -13.79
C ILE A 37 1.50 -7.20 -13.58
N VAL A 38 1.36 -6.46 -14.68
CA VAL A 38 1.01 -5.02 -14.62
C VAL A 38 -0.49 -4.93 -14.93
N PRO A 39 -1.35 -4.80 -13.92
CA PRO A 39 -2.78 -4.79 -14.13
C PRO A 39 -3.20 -3.55 -14.92
N THR A 40 -3.87 -3.76 -16.05
CA THR A 40 -4.37 -2.67 -16.91
C THR A 40 -5.62 -2.00 -16.35
N TRP A 41 -6.32 -2.67 -15.44
CA TRP A 41 -7.53 -2.17 -14.78
C TRP A 41 -7.26 -1.30 -13.55
N VAL A 42 -5.99 -1.15 -13.13
CA VAL A 42 -5.64 -0.27 -12.02
C VAL A 42 -5.61 1.18 -12.52
N PRO A 43 -6.33 2.11 -11.85
CA PRO A 43 -6.36 3.51 -12.26
C PRO A 43 -4.95 4.10 -12.32
N ARG A 44 -4.62 4.74 -13.45
CA ARG A 44 -3.42 5.57 -13.57
C ARG A 44 -3.79 6.99 -13.17
N THR A 45 -3.04 7.56 -12.23
CA THR A 45 -3.21 8.96 -11.84
C THR A 45 -1.96 9.77 -12.20
N LEU A 46 -2.17 11.01 -12.64
CA LEU A 46 -1.12 12.01 -12.76
C LEU A 46 -1.03 12.91 -11.51
N LYS A 47 -1.89 12.68 -10.51
CA LYS A 47 -1.87 13.39 -9.23
C LYS A 47 -0.88 12.71 -8.29
N TRP A 48 0.37 13.17 -8.33
CA TRP A 48 1.47 12.54 -7.61
C TRP A 48 1.31 12.68 -6.09
N ASP A 49 0.60 13.72 -5.63
CA ASP A 49 0.25 13.94 -4.23
C ASP A 49 -0.67 12.84 -3.65
N LEU A 50 -1.34 12.07 -4.51
CA LEU A 50 -2.20 10.95 -4.10
C LEU A 50 -1.50 9.58 -4.14
N SER A 51 -0.28 9.51 -4.66
CA SER A 51 0.42 8.24 -4.92
C SER A 51 0.57 7.38 -3.66
N GLY A 52 1.01 7.97 -2.53
CA GLY A 52 1.15 7.26 -1.27
C GLY A 52 -0.16 6.69 -0.74
N PHE A 53 -1.23 7.49 -0.77
CA PHE A 53 -2.56 7.04 -0.32
C PHE A 53 -3.12 5.91 -1.19
N LEU A 54 -2.86 5.95 -2.50
CA LEU A 54 -3.24 4.88 -3.42
C LEU A 54 -2.48 3.59 -3.11
N VAL A 55 -1.16 3.65 -2.87
CA VAL A 55 -0.37 2.46 -2.50
C VAL A 55 -0.92 1.80 -1.24
N ILE A 56 -1.21 2.58 -0.20
CA ILE A 56 -1.76 2.06 1.07
C ILE A 56 -3.13 1.40 0.82
N ASN A 57 -4.00 2.04 0.05
CA ASN A 57 -5.30 1.46 -0.30
C ASN A 57 -5.17 0.19 -1.15
N PHE A 58 -4.23 0.15 -2.10
CA PHE A 58 -3.95 -1.05 -2.87
C PHE A 58 -3.53 -2.21 -1.96
N MET A 59 -2.61 -1.96 -1.02
CA MET A 59 -2.14 -2.99 -0.09
C MET A 59 -3.25 -3.47 0.85
N HIS A 60 -4.03 -2.54 1.39
CA HIS A 60 -5.15 -2.84 2.29
C HIS A 60 -6.25 -3.66 1.59
N ASP A 61 -6.64 -3.28 0.38
CA ASP A 61 -7.76 -3.89 -0.34
C ASP A 61 -7.33 -5.09 -1.23
N TRP A 62 -6.06 -5.51 -1.17
CA TRP A 62 -5.54 -6.63 -1.95
C TRP A 62 -6.02 -7.97 -1.41
N ASN A 63 -6.82 -8.69 -2.20
CA ASN A 63 -7.36 -10.01 -1.85
C ASN A 63 -6.55 -11.19 -2.43
N GLY A 64 -5.37 -10.94 -3.01
CA GLY A 64 -4.56 -11.99 -3.67
C GLY A 64 -4.92 -12.29 -5.13
N ILE A 65 -6.09 -11.85 -5.62
CA ILE A 65 -6.58 -12.16 -6.98
C ILE A 65 -6.71 -10.89 -7.81
N ARG A 66 -7.46 -9.89 -7.32
CA ARG A 66 -7.73 -8.65 -8.04
C ARG A 66 -7.95 -7.51 -7.06
N LEU A 67 -7.36 -6.36 -7.37
CA LEU A 67 -7.70 -5.10 -6.71
C LEU A 67 -9.15 -4.72 -7.03
N PRO A 68 -9.99 -4.44 -6.03
CA PRO A 68 -11.32 -3.86 -6.27
C PRO A 68 -11.21 -2.49 -6.95
N CYS A 69 -12.33 -1.94 -7.42
CA CYS A 69 -12.33 -0.58 -7.94
C CYS A 69 -11.95 0.37 -6.80
N ILE A 70 -10.82 1.07 -6.93
CA ILE A 70 -10.31 1.93 -5.87
C ILE A 70 -10.77 3.36 -6.12
N CYS A 71 -11.26 4.01 -5.06
CA CYS A 71 -11.61 5.42 -5.11
C CYS A 71 -10.38 6.27 -5.45
N THR A 72 -10.48 7.11 -6.48
CA THR A 72 -9.44 8.09 -6.84
C THR A 72 -9.74 9.48 -6.32
N ASN A 73 -10.80 9.64 -5.50
CA ASN A 73 -11.11 10.89 -4.83
C ASN A 73 -10.08 11.14 -3.73
N GLY A 74 -9.36 12.25 -3.83
CA GLY A 74 -8.30 12.59 -2.89
C GLY A 74 -8.78 12.82 -1.46
N ASN A 75 -10.02 13.27 -1.25
CA ASN A 75 -10.54 13.47 0.11
C ASN A 75 -10.87 12.12 0.76
N ASP A 76 -11.55 11.24 0.03
CA ASP A 76 -11.90 9.90 0.53
C ASP A 76 -10.63 9.10 0.86
N LEU A 77 -9.61 9.17 0.01
CA LEU A 77 -8.32 8.52 0.24
C LEU A 77 -7.62 9.02 1.51
N ARG A 78 -7.62 10.34 1.74
CA ARG A 78 -7.02 10.94 2.94
C ARG A 78 -7.80 10.60 4.20
N THR A 79 -9.14 10.64 4.13
CA THR A 79 -10.01 10.28 5.25
C THR A 79 -9.83 8.81 5.62
N LYS A 80 -9.82 7.89 4.64
CA LYS A 80 -9.59 6.46 4.90
C LYS A 80 -8.22 6.23 5.57
N PHE A 81 -7.16 6.86 5.04
CA PHE A 81 -5.83 6.78 5.66
C PHE A 81 -5.82 7.32 7.10
N LEU A 82 -6.44 8.47 7.36
CA LEU A 82 -6.51 9.04 8.69
C LEU A 82 -7.25 8.11 9.66
N VAL A 83 -8.37 7.52 9.25
CA VAL A 83 -9.14 6.57 10.07
C VAL A 83 -8.28 5.35 10.43
N GLU A 84 -7.57 4.79 9.45
CA GLU A 84 -6.65 3.66 9.69
C GLU A 84 -5.53 4.04 10.68
N LEU A 85 -4.94 5.23 10.54
CA LEU A 85 -3.92 5.72 11.46
C LEU A 85 -4.47 5.89 12.88
N LEU A 86 -5.67 6.44 13.02
CA LEU A 86 -6.31 6.64 14.32
C LEU A 86 -6.69 5.32 14.99
N LYS A 87 -7.09 4.31 14.21
CA LYS A 87 -7.42 2.96 14.66
C LYS A 87 -6.20 2.06 14.87
N TYR A 88 -5.02 2.51 14.46
CA TYR A 88 -3.81 1.72 14.58
C TYR A 88 -3.59 1.31 16.04
N LYS A 89 -3.38 0.01 16.26
CA LYS A 89 -3.32 -0.59 17.60
C LYS A 89 -2.23 0.05 18.50
N ASP A 90 -1.14 0.51 17.88
CA ASP A 90 0.01 1.13 18.55
C ASP A 90 0.02 2.66 18.33
N ASN A 91 -1.15 3.28 18.12
CA ASN A 91 -1.27 4.72 18.07
C ASN A 91 -0.97 5.31 19.47
N GLU A 92 0.24 5.83 19.64
CA GLU A 92 0.73 6.45 20.88
C GLU A 92 -0.12 7.64 21.34
N SER A 93 -0.87 8.26 20.43
CA SER A 93 -1.76 9.38 20.73
C SER A 93 -3.20 8.97 21.05
N LYS A 94 -3.51 7.67 21.11
CA LYS A 94 -4.87 7.19 21.36
C LYS A 94 -5.48 7.77 22.63
N ASP A 95 -4.72 7.84 23.71
CA ASP A 95 -5.21 8.34 25.01
C ASP A 95 -5.39 9.87 25.03
N ASN A 96 -4.85 10.58 24.04
CA ASN A 96 -5.10 12.02 23.84
C ASN A 96 -6.43 12.29 23.11
N ILE A 97 -7.07 11.26 22.56
CA ILE A 97 -8.35 11.38 21.85
C ILE A 97 -9.48 11.17 22.86
N PRO A 98 -10.44 12.10 22.99
CA PRO A 98 -11.60 11.93 23.88
C PRO A 98 -12.36 10.63 23.58
N GLU A 99 -12.86 9.97 24.62
CA GLU A 99 -13.52 8.65 24.51
C GLU A 99 -14.69 8.66 23.53
N GLU A 100 -15.51 9.72 23.53
CA GLU A 100 -16.61 9.91 22.57
C GLU A 100 -16.12 9.88 21.11
N ILE A 101 -14.97 10.51 20.84
CA ILE A 101 -14.37 10.54 19.50
C ILE A 101 -13.75 9.19 19.16
N GLN A 102 -13.12 8.51 20.11
CA GLN A 102 -12.63 7.15 19.91
C GLN A 102 -13.79 6.20 19.52
N GLU A 103 -14.94 6.36 20.17
CA GLU A 103 -16.11 5.54 19.89
C GLU A 103 -16.67 5.81 18.49
N ILE A 104 -16.72 7.07 18.05
CA ILE A 104 -17.07 7.42 16.67
C ILE A 104 -16.07 6.77 15.69
N ILE A 105 -14.77 6.92 15.92
CA ILE A 105 -13.72 6.38 15.04
C ILE A 105 -13.87 4.87 14.89
N ARG A 106 -14.12 4.12 15.96
CA ARG A 106 -14.33 2.65 15.93
C ARG A 106 -15.43 2.24 14.95
N HIS A 107 -16.47 3.05 14.80
CA HIS A 107 -17.64 2.75 13.96
C HIS A 107 -17.51 3.21 12.49
N ILE A 108 -16.50 4.02 12.15
CA ILE A 108 -16.24 4.40 10.75
C ILE A 108 -15.73 3.16 10.00
N ARG A 109 -16.23 2.89 8.78
CA ARG A 109 -15.71 1.80 7.94
C ARG A 109 -14.51 2.21 7.12
#